data_AF-A0A9P6Y3L7-F1
#
_entry.id   AF-A0A9P6Y3L7-F1
#
_cell.length_a   1.000
_cell.length_b   1.000
_cell.length_c   1.000
_cell.angle_alpha   90.00
_cell.angle_beta   90.00
_cell.angle_gamma   90.00
#
_symmetry.space_group_name_H-M   'P 1'
#
loop_
_entity.id
_entity.type
_entity.pdbx_description
1 polymer ?
#
loop_
_entity_poly.entity_id
_entity_poly.type
_entity_poly.pdbx_seq_one_letter_code
_entity_poly.pdbx_strand_id
1 'polypeptide(L)'
;MYCIGFAAIKGELSLSRNTRDGYKWLNRSVEPANAQYPHALHELDLFYENGLGSTVFADANYSIHLYHEAAMLGYAPSAYRLVATRASLPKAEYALGYFTELGIDIAQDLSLTLHWYRTAAEHGDMKAIVRLKQQELQVM
;
A
#
# COMPACT_ATOMS: atom_id res chain seq x y z
N MET A 1 19.28 -0.25 -0.39
CA MET A 1 19.51 1.17 0.01
C MET A 1 18.36 1.76 0.82
N TYR A 2 17.16 1.16 0.79
CA TYR A 2 15.99 1.55 1.61
C TYR A 2 16.31 1.81 3.10
N CYS A 3 16.92 0.85 3.80
CA CYS A 3 17.18 0.98 5.25
C CYS A 3 18.08 2.17 5.62
N ILE A 4 19.01 2.55 4.72
CA ILE A 4 19.94 3.67 4.94
C ILE A 4 19.21 5.00 4.75
N GLY A 5 18.35 5.11 3.73
CA GLY A 5 17.51 6.29 3.52
C GLY A 5 16.54 6.51 4.67
N PHE A 6 15.89 5.43 5.13
CA PHE A 6 14.95 5.46 6.26
C PHE A 6 15.63 5.85 7.58
N ALA A 7 16.78 5.25 7.89
CA ALA A 7 17.55 5.60 9.09
C ALA A 7 18.01 7.06 9.07
N ALA A 8 18.46 7.57 7.91
CA ALA A 8 18.87 8.97 7.76
C ALA A 8 17.72 9.97 7.97
N ILE A 9 16.49 9.60 7.58
CA ILE A 9 15.29 10.43 7.76
C ILE A 9 14.83 10.42 9.23
N LYS A 10 14.76 9.23 9.86
CA LYS A 10 14.35 9.09 11.26
C LYS A 10 15.41 9.58 12.26
N GLY A 11 16.68 9.67 11.85
CA GLY A 11 17.79 10.03 12.74
C GLY A 11 18.20 8.88 13.66
N GLU A 12 17.79 7.66 13.34
CA GLU A 12 18.25 6.46 14.02
C GLU A 12 19.64 6.09 13.45
N LEU A 13 20.53 5.48 14.25
CA LEU A 13 21.93 5.14 13.93
C LEU A 13 23.02 6.22 14.12
N SER A 14 22.89 7.15 15.08
CA SER A 14 23.95 8.13 15.41
C SER A 14 24.35 9.09 14.27
N LEU A 15 23.61 9.07 13.16
CA LEU A 15 23.78 9.95 12.02
C LEU A 15 22.99 11.24 12.25
N SER A 16 23.58 12.39 11.88
CA SER A 16 22.88 13.68 11.89
C SER A 16 21.61 13.59 11.03
N ARG A 17 20.45 14.00 11.57
CA ARG A 17 19.16 14.04 10.86
C ARG A 17 19.30 14.84 9.58
N ASN A 18 19.39 14.15 8.44
CA ASN A 18 19.55 14.76 7.13
C ASN A 18 18.45 14.26 6.20
N THR A 19 17.33 14.98 6.22
CA THR A 19 16.13 14.65 5.44
C THR A 19 16.38 14.69 3.94
N ARG A 20 17.29 15.56 3.48
CA ARG A 20 17.57 15.78 2.06
C ARG A 20 18.28 14.60 1.43
N ASP A 21 19.34 14.11 2.06
CA ASP A 21 20.09 12.97 1.54
C ASP A 21 19.31 11.67 1.74
N GLY A 22 18.60 11.52 2.87
CA GLY A 22 17.69 10.40 3.10
C GLY A 22 16.64 10.25 2.00
N TYR A 23 15.99 11.35 1.60
CA TYR A 23 15.03 11.38 0.50
C TYR A 23 15.66 10.96 -0.84
N LYS A 24 16.87 11.44 -1.17
CA LYS A 24 17.57 11.02 -2.40
C LYS A 24 17.83 9.52 -2.44
N TRP A 25 18.26 8.93 -1.32
CA TRP A 25 18.48 7.49 -1.23
C TRP A 25 17.18 6.70 -1.36
N LEU A 26 16.08 7.25 -0.84
CA LEU A 26 14.77 6.63 -0.92
C LEU A 26 14.21 6.68 -2.36
N ASN A 27 14.30 7.82 -3.05
CA ASN A 27 13.93 7.91 -4.47
C ASN A 27 14.74 6.96 -5.36
N ARG A 28 16.05 6.84 -5.12
CA ARG A 28 16.89 5.86 -5.82
C ARG A 28 16.47 4.41 -5.59
N SER A 29 15.85 4.11 -4.45
CA SER A 29 15.31 2.77 -4.19
C SER A 29 13.97 2.51 -4.86
N VAL A 30 13.28 3.58 -5.29
CA VAL A 30 12.00 3.52 -6.00
C VAL A 30 12.19 3.51 -7.52
N GLU A 31 13.24 4.12 -8.07
CA GLU A 31 13.51 4.12 -9.53
C GLU A 31 13.53 2.72 -10.18
N PRO A 32 14.12 1.66 -9.57
CA PRO A 32 13.95 0.29 -10.05
C PRO A 32 12.74 -0.37 -9.37
N ALA A 33 11.54 0.24 -9.48
CA ALA A 33 10.28 -0.23 -8.88
C ALA A 33 9.92 -1.66 -9.33
N ASN A 34 10.54 -2.64 -8.69
CA ASN A 34 10.30 -4.05 -8.90
C ASN A 34 9.53 -4.60 -7.70
N ALA A 35 8.78 -5.68 -7.95
CA ALA A 35 8.04 -6.47 -6.97
C ALA A 35 8.86 -6.92 -5.74
N GLN A 36 10.18 -6.71 -5.73
CA GLN A 36 11.08 -7.01 -4.62
C GLN A 36 10.99 -6.01 -3.45
N TYR A 37 10.65 -4.74 -3.69
CA TYR A 37 10.65 -3.72 -2.61
C TYR A 37 9.38 -2.85 -2.58
N PRO A 38 8.17 -3.45 -2.51
CA PRO A 38 6.92 -2.67 -2.44
C PRO A 38 6.82 -1.79 -1.18
N HIS A 39 7.52 -2.17 -0.10
CA HIS A 39 7.58 -1.37 1.14
C HIS A 39 8.27 -0.02 0.93
N ALA A 40 9.22 0.10 -0.01
CA ALA A 40 9.91 1.37 -0.25
C ALA A 40 8.96 2.42 -0.86
N LEU A 41 8.04 1.99 -1.73
CA LEU A 41 6.97 2.85 -2.27
C LEU A 41 6.01 3.30 -1.18
N HIS A 42 5.60 2.40 -0.28
CA HIS A 42 4.72 2.74 0.84
C HIS A 42 5.33 3.75 1.80
N GLU A 43 6.61 3.58 2.12
CA GLU A 43 7.30 4.50 3.03
C GLU A 43 7.57 5.86 2.36
N LEU A 44 7.87 5.88 1.05
CA LEU A 44 7.93 7.14 0.29
C LEU A 44 6.59 7.87 0.36
N ASP A 45 5.49 7.13 0.19
CA ASP A 45 4.14 7.67 0.29
C ASP A 45 3.88 8.33 1.64
N LEU A 46 4.15 7.61 2.73
CA LEU A 46 3.98 8.12 4.09
C LEU A 46 4.71 9.46 4.31
N PHE A 47 5.84 9.67 3.63
CA PHE A 47 6.53 10.95 3.68
C PHE A 47 5.85 12.07 2.89
N TYR A 48 5.20 11.76 1.76
CA TYR A 48 4.36 12.69 1.02
C TYR A 48 3.02 12.96 1.73
N GLU A 49 2.48 12.01 2.49
CA GLU A 49 1.26 12.20 3.27
C GLU A 49 1.54 13.14 4.48
N ASN A 50 2.63 12.89 5.20
CA ASN A 50 2.98 13.66 6.41
C ASN A 50 3.77 14.95 6.11
N GLY A 51 4.41 15.03 4.95
CA GLY A 51 5.38 16.07 4.60
C GLY A 51 6.75 15.86 5.28
N LEU A 52 7.84 16.03 4.51
CA LEU A 52 9.22 16.00 5.02
C LEU A 52 9.71 17.41 5.33
N GLY A 53 9.11 18.07 6.33
CA GLY A 53 9.53 19.39 6.80
C GLY A 53 9.64 20.42 5.67
N SER A 54 10.79 21.10 5.55
CA SER A 54 11.04 22.11 4.50
C SER A 54 11.50 21.53 3.16
N THR A 55 11.71 20.21 3.06
CA THR A 55 12.31 19.58 1.87
C THR A 55 11.30 19.04 0.86
N VAL A 56 10.18 18.47 1.32
CA VAL A 56 9.12 17.94 0.46
C VAL A 56 7.78 18.33 1.06
N PHE A 57 6.95 19.01 0.27
CA PHE A 57 5.59 19.37 0.64
C PHE A 57 4.67 18.18 0.50
N ALA A 58 3.61 18.15 1.31
CA ALA A 58 2.61 17.10 1.21
C ALA A 58 1.82 17.25 -0.09
N ASP A 59 1.78 16.18 -0.89
CA ASP A 59 0.97 16.09 -2.11
C ASP A 59 0.12 14.82 -2.06
N ALA A 60 -1.17 15.01 -1.79
CA ALA A 60 -2.12 13.93 -1.68
C ALA A 60 -2.36 13.19 -3.00
N ASN A 61 -2.25 13.87 -4.15
CA ASN A 61 -2.49 13.22 -5.45
C ASN A 61 -1.32 12.31 -5.81
N TYR A 62 -0.09 12.75 -5.54
CA TYR A 62 1.09 11.94 -5.75
C TYR A 62 1.15 10.74 -4.79
N SER A 63 0.73 10.93 -3.54
CA SER A 63 0.54 9.83 -2.58
C SER A 63 -0.46 8.78 -3.11
N ILE A 64 -1.67 9.19 -3.52
CA ILE A 64 -2.65 8.23 -4.10
C ILE A 64 -2.06 7.41 -5.26
N HIS A 65 -1.23 8.03 -6.11
CA HIS A 65 -0.52 7.33 -7.18
C HIS A 65 0.51 6.30 -6.67
N LEU A 66 1.32 6.65 -5.67
CA LEU A 66 2.30 5.76 -5.05
C LEU A 66 1.64 4.59 -4.32
N TYR A 67 0.57 4.85 -3.56
CA TYR A 67 -0.24 3.78 -2.95
C TYR A 67 -0.83 2.85 -4.00
N HIS A 68 -1.30 3.38 -5.13
CA HIS A 68 -1.81 2.56 -6.23
C HIS A 68 -0.71 1.65 -6.80
N GLU A 69 0.48 2.18 -7.05
CA GLU A 69 1.61 1.38 -7.55
C GLU A 69 2.02 0.29 -6.57
N ALA A 70 2.14 0.63 -5.28
CA ALA A 70 2.44 -0.34 -4.22
C ALA A 70 1.34 -1.42 -4.06
N ALA A 71 0.06 -1.03 -4.20
CA ALA A 71 -1.05 -1.97 -4.16
C ALA A 71 -1.04 -2.93 -5.37
N MET A 72 -0.66 -2.45 -6.56
CA MET A 72 -0.48 -3.31 -7.74
C MET A 72 0.64 -4.34 -7.56
N LEU A 73 1.68 -4.00 -6.80
CA LEU A 73 2.75 -4.93 -6.40
C LEU A 73 2.31 -5.90 -5.29
N GLY A 74 1.08 -5.78 -4.78
CA GLY A 74 0.53 -6.67 -3.77
C GLY A 74 0.92 -6.31 -2.33
N TYR A 75 1.15 -5.02 -2.03
CA TYR A 75 1.42 -4.59 -0.66
C TYR A 75 0.14 -4.30 0.12
N ALA A 76 -0.16 -5.14 1.12
CA ALA A 76 -1.40 -5.06 1.89
C ALA A 76 -1.59 -3.73 2.63
N PRO A 77 -0.57 -3.15 3.30
CA PRO A 77 -0.73 -1.86 3.99
C PRO A 77 -1.07 -0.69 3.05
N SER A 78 -0.49 -0.66 1.84
CA SER A 78 -0.82 0.36 0.84
C SER A 78 -2.25 0.20 0.32
N ALA A 79 -2.69 -1.03 0.06
CA ALA A 79 -4.07 -1.28 -0.35
C ALA A 79 -5.07 -0.80 0.71
N TYR A 80 -4.80 -1.03 2.00
CA TYR A 80 -5.64 -0.56 3.09
C TYR A 80 -5.78 0.97 3.11
N ARG A 81 -4.65 1.67 3.02
CA ARG A 81 -4.64 3.14 2.99
C ARG A 81 -5.35 3.69 1.76
N LEU A 82 -5.16 3.07 0.60
CA LEU A 82 -5.81 3.49 -0.64
C LEU A 82 -7.33 3.37 -0.57
N VAL A 83 -7.85 2.29 0.01
CA VAL A 83 -9.29 2.08 0.20
C VAL A 83 -9.90 3.10 1.18
N ALA A 84 -9.11 3.57 2.16
CA ALA A 84 -9.54 4.66 3.05
C ALA A 84 -9.59 6.03 2.35
N THR A 85 -9.00 6.18 1.16
CA THR A 85 -9.09 7.42 0.38
C THR A 85 -10.38 7.47 -0.45
N ARG A 86 -10.81 8.69 -0.83
CA ARG A 86 -11.94 8.88 -1.78
C ARG A 86 -11.67 8.32 -3.18
N ALA A 87 -10.44 7.94 -3.47
CA ALA A 87 -10.01 7.32 -4.71
C ALA A 87 -9.87 5.80 -4.56
N SER A 88 -10.80 5.17 -3.80
CA SER A 88 -10.79 3.71 -3.65
C SER A 88 -10.94 3.04 -5.01
N LEU A 89 -10.06 2.08 -5.28
CA LEU A 89 -10.06 1.34 -6.54
C LEU A 89 -10.59 -0.08 -6.28
N PRO A 90 -11.49 -0.60 -7.13
CA PRO A 90 -12.02 -1.97 -7.02
C PRO A 90 -10.92 -3.03 -6.86
N LYS A 91 -9.81 -2.80 -7.56
CA LYS A 91 -8.63 -3.67 -7.56
C LYS A 91 -7.91 -3.71 -6.19
N ALA A 92 -7.92 -2.61 -5.45
CA ALA A 92 -7.31 -2.51 -4.13
C ALA A 92 -8.20 -3.14 -3.06
N GLU A 93 -9.52 -2.97 -3.17
CA GLU A 93 -10.51 -3.65 -2.32
C GLU A 93 -10.44 -5.17 -2.51
N TYR A 94 -10.32 -5.64 -3.75
CA TYR A 94 -10.08 -7.06 -4.05
C TYR A 94 -8.76 -7.56 -3.43
N ALA A 95 -7.66 -6.81 -3.59
CA ALA A 95 -6.38 -7.18 -3.01
C ALA A 95 -6.48 -7.31 -1.47
N LEU A 96 -7.23 -6.42 -0.82
CA LEU A 96 -7.47 -6.46 0.63
C LEU A 96 -8.28 -7.69 1.05
N GLY A 97 -9.33 -8.02 0.30
CA GLY A 97 -10.08 -9.27 0.48
C GLY A 97 -9.16 -10.49 0.39
N TYR A 98 -8.25 -10.49 -0.58
CA TYR A 98 -7.29 -11.58 -0.75
C TYR A 98 -6.25 -11.68 0.38
N PHE A 99 -5.74 -10.56 0.90
CA PHE A 99 -4.80 -10.58 2.03
C PHE A 99 -5.46 -11.02 3.33
N THR A 100 -6.70 -10.58 3.56
CA THR A 100 -7.49 -11.01 4.74
C THR A 100 -7.89 -12.48 4.64
N GLU A 101 -8.14 -12.99 3.43
CA GLU A 101 -8.39 -14.43 3.20
C GLU A 101 -7.17 -15.29 3.55
N LEU A 102 -5.97 -14.82 3.17
CA LEU A 102 -4.70 -15.51 3.41
C LEU A 102 -4.11 -15.28 4.81
N GLY A 103 -4.57 -14.26 5.54
CA GLY A 103 -4.00 -13.87 6.83
C GLY A 103 -2.60 -13.23 6.72
N ILE A 104 -2.29 -12.55 5.61
CA ILE A 104 -0.99 -11.88 5.39
C ILE A 104 -1.10 -10.44 5.89
N ASP A 105 -0.25 -10.08 6.86
CA ASP A 105 -0.22 -8.78 7.59
C ASP A 105 -1.49 -8.43 8.38
N ILE A 106 -2.65 -8.95 7.99
CA ILE A 106 -3.96 -8.74 8.60
C ILE A 106 -4.47 -10.08 9.13
N ALA A 107 -5.08 -10.10 10.32
CA ALA A 107 -5.67 -11.30 10.87
C ALA A 107 -6.72 -11.89 9.92
N GLN A 108 -6.75 -13.22 9.81
CA GLN A 108 -7.72 -13.90 8.96
C GLN A 108 -9.13 -13.70 9.52
N ASP A 109 -9.98 -13.04 8.75
CA ASP A 109 -11.40 -12.84 9.08
C ASP A 109 -12.24 -12.99 7.81
N LEU A 110 -12.94 -14.12 7.73
CA LEU A 110 -13.80 -14.45 6.60
C LEU A 110 -14.93 -13.42 6.41
N SER A 111 -15.44 -12.83 7.49
CA SER A 111 -16.49 -11.83 7.45
C SER A 111 -15.98 -10.56 6.78
N LEU A 112 -14.76 -10.14 7.16
CA LEU A 112 -14.09 -8.98 6.60
C LEU A 112 -13.70 -9.22 5.14
N THR A 113 -13.20 -10.40 4.80
CA THR A 113 -12.90 -10.81 3.43
C THR A 113 -14.12 -10.70 2.53
N LEU A 114 -15.25 -11.26 2.95
CA LEU A 114 -16.51 -11.19 2.19
C LEU A 114 -17.01 -9.76 2.05
N HIS A 115 -16.85 -8.93 3.08
CA HIS A 115 -17.19 -7.51 3.01
C HIS A 115 -16.40 -6.82 1.88
N TRP A 116 -15.07 -6.93 1.88
CA TRP A 116 -14.22 -6.29 0.87
C TRP A 116 -14.45 -6.81 -0.54
N TYR A 117 -14.66 -8.11 -0.71
CA TYR A 117 -15.01 -8.66 -2.01
C TYR A 117 -16.38 -8.19 -2.50
N ARG A 118 -17.36 -7.98 -1.62
CA ARG A 118 -18.66 -7.41 -2.00
C ARG A 118 -18.51 -5.97 -2.46
N THR A 119 -17.77 -5.13 -1.72
CA THR A 119 -17.52 -3.74 -2.11
C THR A 119 -16.80 -3.67 -3.47
N ALA A 120 -15.79 -4.51 -3.67
CA ALA A 120 -15.07 -4.60 -4.94
C ALA A 120 -15.98 -5.05 -6.10
N ALA A 121 -16.89 -5.99 -5.84
CA ALA A 121 -17.88 -6.45 -6.80
C ALA A 121 -18.92 -5.38 -7.16
N GLU A 122 -19.36 -4.58 -6.18
CA GLU A 122 -20.25 -3.42 -6.39
C GLU A 122 -19.58 -2.35 -7.26
N HIS A 123 -18.28 -2.14 -7.09
CA HIS A 123 -17.45 -1.29 -7.96
C HIS A 123 -17.11 -1.93 -9.32
N GLY A 124 -17.63 -3.13 -9.61
CA GLY A 124 -17.52 -3.80 -10.92
C GLY A 124 -16.27 -4.65 -11.11
N ASP A 125 -15.54 -5.02 -10.05
CA ASP A 125 -14.41 -5.94 -10.17
C ASP A 125 -14.89 -7.36 -10.50
N MET A 126 -14.65 -7.79 -11.73
CA MET A 126 -14.99 -9.15 -12.19
C MET A 126 -14.28 -10.24 -11.37
N LYS A 127 -13.06 -10.00 -10.88
CA LYS A 127 -12.33 -11.00 -10.08
C LYS A 127 -13.01 -11.21 -8.74
N ALA A 128 -13.47 -10.13 -8.10
CA ALA A 128 -14.20 -10.22 -6.83
C ALA A 128 -15.53 -10.97 -6.99
N ILE A 129 -16.28 -10.69 -8.06
CA ILE A 129 -17.54 -11.39 -8.36
C ILE A 129 -17.32 -12.90 -8.54
N VAL A 130 -16.31 -13.29 -9.31
CA VAL A 130 -15.99 -14.71 -9.52
C VAL A 130 -15.56 -15.38 -8.22
N ARG A 131 -14.74 -14.70 -7.42
CA ARG A 131 -14.24 -15.22 -6.14
C ARG A 131 -15.35 -15.42 -5.11
N LEU A 132 -16.28 -14.47 -5.00
CA LEU A 132 -17.47 -14.57 -4.15
C LEU A 132 -18.33 -15.79 -4.51
N LYS A 133 -18.65 -15.95 -5.80
CA LYS A 133 -19.42 -17.11 -6.28
C LYS A 133 -18.73 -18.43 -5.97
N GLN A 134 -17.40 -18.48 -6.09
CA GLN A 134 -16.63 -19.67 -5.80
C GLN A 134 -16.68 -20.05 -4.31
N GLN A 135 -16.63 -19.06 -3.40
CA GLN A 135 -16.74 -19.30 -1.96
C GLN A 135 -18.16 -19.74 -1.56
N GLU A 136 -19.21 -19.18 -2.16
CA GLU A 136 -20.60 -19.60 -1.89
C GLU A 136 -20.85 -21.06 -2.26
N LEU A 137 -20.27 -21.52 -3.37
CA LEU A 137 -20.36 -22.91 -3.83
C LEU A 137 -19.61 -23.91 -2.94
N GLN A 138 -18.61 -23.45 -2.18
CA GLN A 138 -17.76 -24.32 -1.37
C GLN A 138 -18.38 -24.66 0.00
N VAL A 139 -19.45 -23.97 0.38
CA VAL A 139 -20.15 -24.10 1.67
C VAL A 139 -21.45 -24.93 1.55
N MET A 140 -21.86 -25.28 0.32
CA MET A 140 -23.00 -26.17 0.02
C MET A 140 -22.58 -27.64 -0.05
#